data_AF-A0AA39SKH2-F1
#
_entry.id   AF-A0AA39SKH2-F1
#
_cell.length_a   1.000
_cell.length_b   1.000
_cell.length_c   1.000
_cell.angle_alpha   90.00
_cell.angle_beta   90.00
_cell.angle_gamma   90.00
#
_symmetry.space_group_name_H-M   'P 1'
#
loop_
_entity.id
_entity.type
_entity.pdbx_description
1 polymer ?
#
loop_
_entity_poly.entity_id
_entity_poly.type
_entity_poly.pdbx_seq_one_letter_code
_entity_poly.pdbx_strand_id
1 'polypeptide(L)' 'MRIGAVIRNCDGLVVAALSKPFADVFSAELGEYLALRESLVLAKNLGPSGVLMKLMLLLRWLVWLSMLVVLMQRC' A
#
# COMPACT_ATOMS: atom_id res chain seq x y z
N MET A 1 -11.58 -21.75 -13.52
CA MET A 1 -11.02 -21.89 -12.15
C MET A 1 -11.20 -20.56 -11.40
N ARG A 2 -11.37 -20.52 -10.07
CA ARG A 2 -11.38 -19.26 -9.30
C ARG A 2 -10.12 -19.15 -8.47
N ILE A 3 -9.52 -17.96 -8.46
CA ILE A 3 -8.40 -17.65 -7.56
C ILE A 3 -8.87 -16.66 -6.50
N GLY A 4 -8.26 -16.75 -5.33
CA GLY A 4 -8.53 -15.86 -4.20
C GLY A 4 -7.25 -15.46 -3.49
N ALA A 5 -7.24 -14.25 -2.94
CA ALA A 5 -6.15 -13.74 -2.13
C ALA A 5 -6.71 -12.95 -0.94
N VAL A 6 -6.04 -13.04 0.21
CA VAL A 6 -6.38 -12.31 1.43
C VAL A 6 -5.10 -11.73 2.00
N ILE A 7 -5.11 -10.43 2.29
CA ILE A 7 -4.00 -9.73 2.95
C ILE A 7 -4.43 -9.39 4.36
N ARG A 8 -3.58 -9.74 5.32
CA ARG A 8 -3.77 -9.43 6.74
C ARG A 8 -2.68 -8.48 7.22
N ASN A 9 -2.98 -7.66 8.22
CA ASN A 9 -1.97 -6.89 8.93
C ASN A 9 -1.24 -7.78 9.96
N CYS A 10 -0.27 -7.21 10.66
CA CYS A 10 0.50 -7.91 11.69
C CYS A 10 -0.36 -8.39 12.88
N ASP A 11 -1.51 -7.76 13.11
CA ASP A 11 -2.49 -8.13 14.14
C ASP A 11 -3.43 -9.27 13.68
N GLY A 12 -3.27 -9.75 12.44
CA GLY A 12 -4.10 -10.81 11.86
C GLY A 12 -5.44 -10.33 11.29
N LEU A 13 -5.74 -9.04 11.33
CA LEU A 13 -6.95 -8.45 10.75
C LEU A 13 -6.86 -8.42 9.23
N VAL A 14 -7.96 -8.74 8.55
CA VAL A 14 -8.04 -8.69 7.08
C VAL A 14 -8.09 -7.23 6.63
N VAL A 15 -7.13 -6.84 5.79
CA VAL A 15 -6.99 -5.48 5.25
C VAL A 15 -7.52 -5.41 3.81
N ALA A 16 -7.37 -6.49 3.05
CA ALA A 16 -7.95 -6.61 1.71
C ALA A 16 -8.18 -8.07 1.34
N ALA A 17 -9.14 -8.29 0.44
CA ALA A 17 -9.42 -9.59 -0.14
C ALA A 17 -9.80 -9.46 -1.62
N LEU A 18 -9.47 -10.48 -2.39
CA LEU A 18 -9.78 -10.58 -3.82
C LEU A 18 -10.33 -11.98 -4.10
N SER A 19 -11.37 -12.05 -4.94
CA SER A 19 -11.79 -13.28 -5.60
C SER A 19 -12.10 -12.97 -7.05
N LYS A 20 -11.40 -13.62 -7.98
CA LYS A 20 -11.57 -13.38 -9.41
C LYS A 20 -11.72 -14.70 -10.17
N PRO A 21 -12.75 -14.83 -11.03
CA PRO A 21 -12.83 -15.96 -11.95
C PRO A 21 -11.79 -15.80 -13.06
N PHE A 22 -11.13 -16.90 -13.41
CA PHE A 22 -10.30 -16.98 -14.61
C PHE A 22 -10.88 -18.05 -15.53
N ALA A 23 -11.25 -17.60 -16.73
CA ALA A 23 -11.81 -18.45 -17.78
C ALA A 23 -10.72 -19.30 -18.45
N ASP A 24 -9.49 -18.78 -18.57
CA ASP A 24 -8.42 -19.35 -19.40
C ASP A 24 -7.28 -20.00 -18.60
N VAL A 25 -7.53 -20.38 -17.35
CA VAL A 25 -6.54 -21.10 -16.53
C VAL A 25 -6.80 -22.58 -16.62
N PHE A 26 -5.93 -23.27 -17.36
CA PHE A 26 -6.06 -24.69 -17.68
C PHE A 26 -5.28 -25.61 -16.74
N SER A 27 -4.33 -25.09 -15.94
CA SER A 27 -3.54 -25.86 -14.98
C SER A 27 -3.57 -25.26 -13.58
N ALA A 28 -3.44 -26.12 -12.56
CA ALA A 28 -3.45 -25.69 -11.17
C ALA A 28 -2.25 -24.80 -10.83
N GLU A 29 -1.08 -25.12 -11.37
CA GLU A 29 0.17 -24.38 -11.16
C GLU A 29 0.07 -22.95 -11.72
N LEU A 30 -0.53 -22.80 -12.91
CA LEU A 30 -0.78 -21.48 -13.48
C LEU A 30 -1.78 -20.69 -12.62
N GLY A 31 -2.78 -21.37 -12.06
CA GLY A 31 -3.73 -20.77 -11.11
C GLY A 31 -3.07 -20.25 -9.84
N GLU A 32 -2.17 -21.03 -9.23
CA GLU A 32 -1.40 -20.62 -8.06
C GLU A 32 -0.46 -19.44 -8.35
N TYR A 33 0.22 -19.47 -9.49
CA TYR A 33 1.09 -18.36 -9.91
C TYR A 33 0.30 -17.06 -10.13
N LEU A 34 -0.87 -17.14 -10.77
CA LEU A 34 -1.74 -15.99 -10.97
C LEU A 34 -2.32 -15.47 -9.65
N ALA A 35 -2.69 -16.36 -8.72
CA ALA A 35 -3.11 -15.98 -7.37
C ALA A 35 -2.03 -15.19 -6.65
N LEU A 36 -0.77 -15.68 -6.71
CA LEU A 36 0.38 -14.99 -6.15
C LEU A 36 0.59 -13.61 -6.80
N ARG A 37 0.60 -13.53 -8.13
CA ARG A 37 0.76 -12.26 -8.86
C ARG A 37 -0.30 -11.22 -8.47
N GLU A 38 -1.58 -11.60 -8.43
CA GLU A 38 -2.67 -10.68 -8.08
C GLU A 38 -2.61 -10.27 -6.60
N SER A 39 -2.20 -11.17 -5.70
CA SER A 39 -1.99 -10.83 -4.29
C SER A 39 -0.86 -9.81 -4.09
N LEU A 40 0.23 -9.90 -4.86
CA LEU A 40 1.33 -8.93 -4.83
C LEU A 40 0.92 -7.57 -5.38
N VAL A 41 0.10 -7.55 -6.44
CA VAL A 41 -0.48 -6.30 -6.97
C VAL A 41 -1.40 -5.66 -5.93
N LEU A 42 -2.25 -6.45 -5.27
CA LEU A 42 -3.11 -5.97 -4.19
C LEU A 42 -2.28 -5.42 -3.02
N ALA A 43 -1.21 -6.10 -2.62
CA ALA A 43 -0.30 -5.64 -1.57
C ALA A 43 0.43 -4.35 -1.96
N LYS A 44 0.84 -4.21 -3.22
CA LYS A 44 1.45 -2.98 -3.75
C LYS A 44 0.48 -1.80 -3.68
N ASN A 45 -0.79 -2.01 -4.01
CA ASN A 45 -1.81 -0.97 -3.93
C ASN A 45 -2.11 -0.56 -2.47
N LEU A 46 -1.83 -1.44 -1.52
CA LEU A 46 -1.89 -1.17 -0.07
C LEU A 46 -0.60 -0.59 0.51
N GLY A 47 0.51 -0.57 -0.25
CA GLY A 47 1.81 -0.05 0.17
C GLY A 47 1.72 1.39 0.71
N PRO A 48 2.73 1.85 1.47
CA PRO A 48 2.65 3.07 2.28
C PRO A 48 2.17 4.19 1.38
N SER A 49 0.92 4.56 1.62
CA SER A 49 0.17 5.46 0.77
C SER A 49 1.07 6.64 0.43
N GLY A 50 1.08 7.10 -0.83
CA GLY A 50 1.71 8.37 -1.17
C GLY A 50 1.26 9.51 -0.25
N VAL A 51 0.13 9.31 0.45
CA VAL A 51 -0.36 10.10 1.60
C VAL A 51 0.61 10.12 2.78
N LEU A 52 1.16 8.98 3.25
CA LEU A 52 2.15 8.94 4.33
C LEU A 52 3.43 9.71 3.94
N MET A 53 3.90 9.56 2.70
CA MET A 53 5.08 10.28 2.20
C MET A 53 4.78 11.79 2.01
N LYS A 54 3.59 12.15 1.52
CA LYS A 54 3.11 13.55 1.45
C LYS A 54 2.95 14.18 2.84
N LEU A 55 2.48 13.41 3.82
CA LEU A 55 2.32 13.87 5.21
C LEU A 55 3.68 14.14 5.86
N MET A 56 4.66 13.25 5.67
CA MET A 56 6.03 13.46 6.16
C MET A 56 6.70 14.68 5.50
N LEU A 57 6.50 14.88 4.20
CA LEU A 57 7.01 16.07 3.48
C LEU A 57 6.38 17.37 3.98
N LEU A 58 5.05 17.38 4.22
CA LEU A 58 4.33 18.52 4.80
C LEU A 58 4.82 18.85 6.21
N LEU A 59 4.98 17.84 7.08
CA LEU A 59 5.51 18.01 8.44
C LEU A 59 6.92 18.61 8.42
N ARG A 60 7.79 18.13 7.52
CA ARG A 60 9.15 18.67 7.37
C ARG A 60 9.15 20.12 6.89
N TRP A 61 8.23 20.49 6.00
CA TRP A 61 8.05 21.86 5.52
C TRP A 61 7.58 22.81 6.64
N LEU A 62 6.62 22.37 7.47
CA LEU A 62 6.13 23.14 8.61
C LEU A 62 7.22 23.43 9.65
N VAL A 63 8.10 22.46 9.92
CA VAL A 63 9.25 22.66 10.82
C VAL A 63 10.19 23.73 10.28
N TRP A 64 10.50 23.70 8.98
CA TRP A 64 11.35 24.71 8.34
C TRP A 64 10.75 26.13 8.43
N LEU A 65 9.44 26.25 8.16
CA LEU A 65 8.72 27.52 8.33
C LEU A 65 8.80 28.03 9.76
N SER A 66 8.62 27.16 10.76
CA SER A 66 8.71 27.57 12.17
C SER A 66 10.11 28.10 12.56
N MET A 67 11.18 27.49 12.05
CA MET A 67 12.56 27.95 12.27
C MET A 67 12.82 29.32 11.64
N LEU A 68 12.31 29.54 10.43
CA LEU A 68 12.41 30.83 9.72
C LEU A 68 11.69 31.96 10.46
N VAL A 69 10.50 31.70 11.00
CA VAL A 69 9.75 32.68 11.80
C VAL A 69 10.52 33.05 13.06
N VAL A 70 11.11 32.08 13.76
CA VAL A 70 11.92 32.34 14.97
C VAL A 70 13.17 33.17 14.65
N LEU A 71 13.81 32.94 13.50
CA LEU A 71 14.96 33.75 13.05
C LEU A 71 14.57 35.20 12.78
N MET A 72 13.41 35.43 12.15
CA MET A 72 12.92 36.78 11.86
C MET A 72 12.49 37.55 13.10
N GLN A 73 12.10 36.87 14.18
CA GLN A 73 11.74 37.52 15.46
C GLN A 73 12.96 37.96 16.28
N ARG A 74 14.17 37.54 15.91
CA ARG A 74 15.42 37.89 16.61
C ARG A 74 16.29 38.92 15.87
N CYS A 75 15.84 39.42 14.72
CA CYS A 75 16.43 40.55 14.00
C CYS A 75 15.59 41.81 14.27
#